data_AF-A0A7X9JPJ9-F1
#
_entry.id   AF-A0A7X9JPJ9-F1
#
_cell.length_a   1.000
_cell.length_b   1.000
_cell.length_c   1.000
_cell.angle_alpha   90.00
_cell.angle_beta   90.00
_cell.angle_gamma   90.00
#
_symmetry.space_group_name_H-M   'P 1'
#
loop_
_entity.id
_entity.type
_entity.pdbx_description
1 polymer ?
#
loop_
_entity_poly.entity_id
_entity_poly.type
_entity_poly.pdbx_seq_one_letter_code
_entity_poly.pdbx_strand_id
1 'polypeptide(L)' 'TILDIETGKEYKFCKDGKPGPISTKLYQTLLGIQFGDIPDPHNWVEIIN' A
#
# COMPACT_ATOMS: atom_id res chain seq x y z
N THR A 1 -14.54 -1.98 -3.77
CA THR A 1 -15.02 -2.06 -5.17
C THR A 1 -14.95 -0.70 -5.81
N ILE A 2 -14.65 -0.62 -7.10
CA ILE A 2 -14.88 0.56 -7.94
C ILE A 2 -16.02 0.23 -8.90
N LEU A 3 -17.01 1.11 -9.02
CA LEU A 3 -18.13 0.98 -9.95
C LEU A 3 -17.98 2.03 -11.06
N ASP A 4 -17.94 1.57 -12.30
CA ASP A 4 -18.15 2.43 -13.47
C ASP A 4 -19.66 2.56 -13.70
N ILE A 5 -20.19 3.76 -13.46
CA ILE A 5 -21.63 4.05 -13.49
C ILE A 5 -22.17 4.08 -14.92
N GLU A 6 -21.36 4.46 -15.90
CA GLU A 6 -21.78 4.55 -17.31
C GLU A 6 -21.94 3.16 -17.93
N THR A 7 -20.99 2.26 -17.66
CA THR A 7 -21.00 0.90 -18.21
C THR A 7 -21.66 -0.14 -17.29
N GLY A 8 -21.90 0.22 -16.03
CA GLY A 8 -22.33 -0.70 -14.97
C GLY A 8 -21.24 -1.69 -14.53
N LYS A 9 -20.00 -1.52 -14.99
CA LYS A 9 -18.92 -2.47 -14.73
C LYS A 9 -18.37 -2.32 -13.31
N GLU A 10 -18.36 -3.44 -12.60
CA GLU A 10 -17.86 -3.51 -11.22
C GLU A 10 -16.45 -4.10 -11.18
N TYR A 11 -15.52 -3.38 -10.53
CA TYR A 11 -14.16 -3.83 -10.25
C TYR A 11 -14.04 -4.18 -8.76
N LYS A 12 -14.04 -5.48 -8.46
CA LYS A 12 -13.88 -6.00 -7.10
C LYS A 12 -12.41 -6.24 -6.79
N PHE A 13 -11.93 -5.62 -5.72
CA PHE A 13 -10.59 -5.81 -5.15
C PHE A 13 -10.74 -6.52 -3.81
N CYS A 14 -9.68 -7.21 -3.35
CA CYS A 14 -9.70 -7.96 -2.10
C CYS A 14 -10.90 -8.93 -2.03
N LYS A 15 -10.99 -9.87 -2.99
CA LYS A 15 -12.14 -10.78 -3.12
C LYS A 15 -12.41 -11.62 -1.86
N ASP A 16 -11.39 -11.85 -1.06
CA ASP A 16 -11.39 -12.57 0.22
C ASP A 16 -11.37 -11.63 1.44
N GLY A 17 -11.56 -10.32 1.22
CA GLY A 17 -11.44 -9.28 2.25
C GLY A 17 -10.01 -8.97 2.65
N LYS A 18 -8.99 -9.58 2.03
CA LYS A 18 -7.58 -9.37 2.37
C LYS A 18 -6.86 -8.57 1.28
N PRO A 19 -5.88 -7.73 1.65
CA PRO A 19 -5.03 -7.07 0.68
C PRO A 19 -4.21 -8.10 -0.10
N GLY A 20 -4.06 -7.86 -1.39
CA GLY A 20 -3.23 -8.70 -2.26
C GLY A 20 -1.74 -8.61 -1.90
N PRO A 21 -0.93 -9.58 -2.35
CA PRO A 21 0.48 -9.68 -1.96
C PRO A 21 1.32 -8.45 -2.34
N ILE A 22 1.02 -7.81 -3.48
CA ILE A 22 1.77 -6.62 -3.93
C ILE A 22 1.48 -5.41 -3.03
N SER A 23 0.22 -5.13 -2.74
CA SER A 23 -0.16 -4.04 -1.85
C SER A 23 0.42 -4.24 -0.44
N THR A 24 0.37 -5.48 0.06
CA THR A 24 0.97 -5.85 1.35
C THR A 24 2.48 -5.63 1.36
N LYS A 25 3.20 -6.03 0.31
CA LYS A 25 4.65 -5.82 0.19
C LYS A 25 5.00 -4.33 0.20
N LEU A 26 4.30 -3.51 -0.60
CA LEU A 26 4.53 -2.06 -0.65
C LEU A 26 4.30 -1.41 0.72
N TYR A 27 3.20 -1.77 1.39
CA TYR A 27 2.89 -1.29 2.74
C TYR A 27 4.00 -1.64 3.74
N GLN A 28 4.42 -2.91 3.79
CA GLN A 28 5.46 -3.37 4.71
C GLN A 28 6.82 -2.73 4.42
N THR A 29 7.19 -2.56 3.15
CA THR A 29 8.43 -1.86 2.78
C THR A 29 8.40 -0.41 3.27
N LEU A 30 7.30 0.31 3.05
CA LEU A 30 7.19 1.69 3.50
C LEU A 30 7.26 1.81 5.02
N LEU A 31 6.55 0.95 5.75
CA LEU A 31 6.63 0.92 7.21
C LEU A 31 8.06 0.65 7.69
N GLY A 32 8.74 -0.32 7.08
CA GLY A 32 10.11 -0.64 7.48
C GLY A 32 11.06 0.54 7.28
N ILE A 33 10.87 1.34 6.23
CA ILE A 33 11.61 2.59 6.02
C ILE A 33 11.27 3.59 7.14
N GLN A 34 9.97 3.79 7.41
CA GLN A 34 9.49 4.78 8.38
C GLN A 34 9.92 4.49 9.82
N PHE A 35 9.98 3.22 10.22
CA PHE A 35 10.42 2.81 11.56
C PHE A 35 11.92 2.53 11.66
N GLY A 36 12.65 2.60 10.55
CA GLY A 36 14.09 2.32 10.52
C GLY A 36 14.45 0.83 10.59
N ASP A 37 13.48 -0.07 10.37
CA ASP A 37 13.72 -1.51 10.26
C ASP A 37 14.49 -1.87 8.98
N ILE A 38 14.32 -1.08 7.91
CA ILE A 38 15.08 -1.20 6.65
C ILE A 38 15.61 0.18 6.19
N PRO A 39 16.66 0.23 5.34
CA PRO A 39 17.26 1.49 4.91
C PRO A 39 16.29 2.41 4.16
N ASP A 40 16.45 3.71 4.34
CA ASP A 40 15.80 4.76 3.54
C ASP A 40 16.73 5.22 2.39
N PRO A 41 16.64 4.62 1.18
CA PRO A 41 17.55 4.95 0.08
C PRO A 41 17.29 6.34 -0.53
N HIS A 42 16.21 7.00 -0.14
CA HIS A 42 15.76 8.25 -0.75
C HIS A 42 15.70 9.43 0.22
N ASN A 43 16.11 9.24 1.48
CA ASN A 43 16.06 10.23 2.55
C ASN A 43 14.65 10.86 2.70
N TRP A 44 13.61 10.02 2.72
CA TRP A 44 12.23 10.42 2.98
C TRP A 44 11.93 10.70 4.45
N VAL A 45 12.67 10.09 5.38
CA VAL A 45 12.40 10.17 6.82
C VAL A 45 13.28 11.22 7.47
N GLU A 46 12.66 12.12 8.23
CA GLU A 46 13.32 13.07 9.13
C GLU A 46 13.10 12.64 10.58
N ILE A 47 14.19 12.57 11.36
CA ILE A 47 14.13 12.26 12.79
C ILE A 47 14.03 13.55 13.59
N ILE A 48 12.94 13.70 14.33
CA ILE A 48 12.69 14.85 15.20
C ILE A 48 13.01 14.44 16.64
N ASN A 49 13.86 15.21 17.31
CA ASN A 49 14.29 15.01 18.70
C ASN A 49 13.62 15.99 19.66
#